data_AF-D5KXJ9-F1
#
_entry.id   AF-D5KXJ9-F1
#
_cell.length_a   1.000
_cell.length_b   1.000
_cell.length_c   1.000
_cell.angle_alpha   90.00
_cell.angle_beta   90.00
_cell.angle_gamma   90.00
#
_symmetry.space_group_name_H-M   'P 1'
#
loop_
_entity.id
_entity.type
_entity.pdbx_description
1 polymer ?
#
loop_
_entity_poly.entity_id
_entity_poly.type
_entity_poly.pdbx_seq_one_letter_code
_entity_poly.pdbx_strand_id
1 'polypeptide(L)'
;EDILVVTGKSKRSIEDHFDSNFELEYNLKEKGKTDLLKLVDETTGMRLHFIRQTHPRGLGDAVLQAKAFVGNEPFVVMLGDDLMDITDEKAVPLTKQLMDDYERTHASTIAVMPVPHDEVSAYGVIAPQGEGKDGLYSVETFVEKPAPEDAPSDLAIIGRYLLTPEIFEILEKQAPGAGNEIQLTDAIDTLNKTQRV
;
A
#
# COMPACT_ATOMS: atom_id res chain seq x y z
N GLU A 1 -3.96 15.96 -5.09
CA GLU A 1 -3.95 14.57 -4.59
C GLU A 1 -4.45 14.57 -3.16
N ASP A 2 -5.29 13.61 -2.79
CA ASP A 2 -5.80 13.44 -1.43
C ASP A 2 -5.23 12.14 -0.88
N ILE A 3 -4.56 12.19 0.26
CA ILE A 3 -3.96 11.02 0.91
C ILE A 3 -4.72 10.76 2.19
N LEU A 4 -5.12 9.51 2.40
CA LEU A 4 -5.71 9.05 3.64
C LEU A 4 -4.71 8.19 4.40
N VAL A 5 -4.42 8.58 5.63
CA VAL A 5 -3.61 7.80 6.56
C VAL A 5 -4.52 7.10 7.55
N VAL A 6 -4.54 5.77 7.47
CA VAL A 6 -5.22 4.92 8.46
C VAL A 6 -4.26 4.70 9.63
N THR A 7 -4.58 5.28 10.79
CA THR A 7 -3.69 5.34 11.95
C THR A 7 -4.22 4.58 13.16
N GLY A 8 -3.32 4.29 14.10
CA GLY A 8 -3.60 3.57 15.34
C GLY A 8 -3.52 4.45 16.60
N LYS A 9 -3.52 3.81 17.78
CA LYS A 9 -3.24 4.54 19.04
C LYS A 9 -1.78 5.01 19.05
N SER A 10 -1.52 6.16 19.71
CA SER A 10 -0.17 6.68 19.96
C SER A 10 0.63 7.06 18.70
N LYS A 11 -0.06 7.47 17.62
CA LYS A 11 0.55 7.85 16.34
C LYS A 11 0.34 9.33 15.98
N ARG A 12 0.02 10.16 16.97
CA ARG A 12 -0.17 11.61 16.79
C ARG A 12 1.02 12.30 16.14
N SER A 13 2.23 11.81 16.41
CA SER A 13 3.46 12.33 15.80
C SER A 13 3.47 12.26 14.27
N ILE A 14 2.69 11.37 13.65
CA ILE A 14 2.54 11.34 12.19
C ILE A 14 1.73 12.55 11.74
N GLU A 15 0.58 12.81 12.37
CA GLU A 15 -0.23 14.00 12.10
C GLU A 15 0.56 15.29 12.35
N ASP A 16 1.20 15.40 13.52
CA ASP A 16 1.98 16.57 13.93
C ASP A 16 3.20 16.82 13.00
N HIS A 17 3.71 15.80 12.29
CA HIS A 17 4.83 15.96 11.35
C HIS A 17 4.45 16.70 10.07
N PHE A 18 3.19 16.57 9.65
CA PHE A 18 2.66 17.20 8.44
C PHE A 18 1.80 18.44 8.76
N ASP A 19 1.72 18.84 10.03
CA ASP A 19 1.06 20.07 10.47
C ASP A 19 2.10 21.17 10.72
N SER A 20 1.64 22.42 10.70
CA SER A 20 2.45 23.59 11.02
C SER A 20 3.07 23.48 12.42
N ASN A 21 4.36 23.80 12.52
CA ASN A 21 5.08 23.83 13.79
C ASN A 21 5.70 25.20 13.99
N PHE A 22 4.88 26.12 14.50
CA PHE A 22 5.24 27.52 14.69
C PHE A 22 6.56 27.72 15.45
N GLU A 23 6.79 26.95 16.53
CA GLU A 23 8.00 27.09 17.33
C GLU A 23 9.25 26.69 16.55
N LEU A 24 9.19 25.58 15.79
CA LEU A 24 10.28 25.14 14.94
C LEU A 24 10.54 26.13 13.81
N GLU A 25 9.50 26.53 13.08
CA GLU A 25 9.57 27.48 11.96
C GLU A 25 10.16 28.82 12.40
N TYR A 26 9.68 29.35 13.53
CA TYR A 26 10.19 30.58 14.14
C TYR A 26 11.68 30.46 14.49
N ASN A 27 12.07 29.38 15.18
CA ASN A 27 13.47 29.16 15.54
C ASN A 27 14.40 29.03 14.33
N LEU A 28 13.95 28.37 13.25
CA LEU A 28 14.71 28.24 12.01
C LEU A 28 14.88 29.60 11.33
N LYS A 29 13.81 30.40 11.28
CA LYS A 29 13.81 31.74 10.72
C LYS A 29 14.75 32.69 11.48
N GLU A 30 14.66 32.73 12.81
CA GLU A 30 15.54 33.56 13.65
C GLU A 30 17.03 33.19 13.50
N LYS A 31 17.32 31.90 13.28
CA LYS A 31 18.68 31.40 13.06
C LYS A 31 19.14 31.51 11.60
N GLY A 32 18.32 32.06 10.70
CA GLY A 32 18.63 32.20 9.28
C GLY A 32 18.77 30.86 8.53
N LYS A 33 18.19 29.77 9.05
CA LYS A 33 18.26 28.41 8.48
C LYS A 33 17.20 28.22 7.39
N THR A 34 17.30 28.99 6.31
CA THR A 34 16.30 29.05 5.23
C THR A 34 16.05 27.71 4.53
N ASP A 35 17.10 26.92 4.32
CA ASP A 35 16.98 25.63 3.62
C ASP A 35 16.17 24.61 4.42
N LEU A 36 16.38 24.58 5.73
CA LEU A 36 15.62 23.73 6.65
C LEU A 36 14.18 24.22 6.82
N LEU A 37 13.96 25.54 6.84
CA LEU A 37 12.62 26.11 6.88
C LEU A 37 11.83 25.71 5.63
N LYS A 38 12.44 25.80 4.45
CA LYS A 38 11.82 25.37 3.18
C LYS A 38 11.39 23.91 3.21
N LEU A 39 12.22 23.04 3.78
CA LEU A 39 11.89 21.61 3.90
C LEU A 39 10.66 21.38 4.80
N VAL A 40 10.54 22.11 5.90
CA VAL A 40 9.37 22.04 6.79
C VAL A 40 8.11 22.57 6.08
N ASP A 41 8.22 23.70 5.38
CA ASP A 41 7.10 24.29 4.64
C ASP A 41 6.60 23.36 3.51
N GLU A 42 7.50 22.65 2.83
CA GLU A 42 7.14 21.69 1.78
C GLU A 42 6.30 20.51 2.32
N THR A 43 6.56 20.08 3.56
CA THR A 43 5.81 18.98 4.19
C THR A 43 4.41 19.36 4.68
N THR A 44 4.16 20.64 5.00
CA THR A 44 2.89 21.10 5.60
C THR A 44 1.80 21.43 4.58
N GLY A 45 2.14 21.54 3.29
CA GLY A 45 1.20 21.86 2.22
C GLY A 45 0.37 20.68 1.70
N MET A 46 0.56 19.47 2.22
CA MET A 46 -0.07 18.26 1.70
C MET A 46 -1.52 18.11 2.21
N ARG A 47 -2.44 17.69 1.32
CA ARG A 47 -3.83 17.36 1.70
C ARG A 47 -3.90 15.95 2.27
N LEU A 48 -3.69 15.86 3.58
CA LEU A 48 -3.79 14.61 4.34
C LEU A 48 -5.10 14.53 5.12
N HIS A 49 -5.70 13.34 5.10
CA HIS A 49 -6.85 12.96 5.91
C HIS A 49 -6.42 11.84 6.83
N PHE A 50 -6.96 11.81 8.04
CA PHE A 50 -6.62 10.80 9.04
C PHE A 50 -7.88 10.11 9.53
N ILE A 51 -7.85 8.79 9.53
CA ILE A 51 -8.89 7.98 10.17
C ILE A 51 -8.25 6.94 11.07
N ARG A 52 -8.99 6.51 12.08
CA ARG A 52 -8.47 5.60 13.09
C ARG A 52 -8.96 4.19 12.88
N GLN A 53 -8.02 3.25 12.74
CA GLN A 53 -8.32 1.84 12.93
C GLN A 53 -8.48 1.57 14.43
N THR A 54 -9.69 1.25 14.87
CA THR A 54 -10.00 1.14 16.30
C THR A 54 -9.34 -0.08 16.95
N HIS A 55 -9.26 -1.19 16.21
CA HIS A 55 -8.67 -2.45 16.63
C HIS A 55 -7.76 -2.96 15.51
N PRO A 56 -6.58 -3.50 15.81
CA PRO A 56 -5.67 -4.03 14.79
C PRO A 56 -6.20 -5.37 14.27
N ARG A 57 -7.15 -5.33 13.33
CA ARG A 57 -7.78 -6.53 12.75
C ARG A 57 -7.17 -6.92 11.40
N GLY A 58 -5.92 -6.53 11.14
CA GLY A 58 -5.23 -6.78 9.87
C GLY A 58 -5.32 -5.64 8.86
N LEU A 59 -4.55 -5.80 7.79
CA LEU A 59 -4.42 -4.82 6.69
C LEU A 59 -5.73 -4.68 5.90
N GLY A 60 -6.45 -5.78 5.65
CA GLY A 60 -7.73 -5.71 4.92
C GLY A 60 -8.77 -4.88 5.68
N ASP A 61 -8.80 -4.98 7.01
CA ASP A 61 -9.66 -4.11 7.84
C ASP A 61 -9.24 -2.64 7.78
N ALA A 62 -7.93 -2.36 7.76
CA ALA A 62 -7.41 -1.00 7.63
C ALA A 62 -7.81 -0.37 6.28
N VAL A 63 -7.64 -1.12 5.17
CA VAL A 63 -8.09 -0.70 3.84
C VAL A 63 -9.61 -0.46 3.84
N LEU A 64 -10.40 -1.35 4.45
CA LEU A 64 -11.86 -1.19 4.52
C LEU A 64 -12.29 0.12 5.19
N GLN A 65 -11.53 0.64 6.17
CA GLN A 65 -11.84 1.94 6.78
C GLN A 65 -11.81 3.09 5.77
N ALA A 66 -11.07 2.96 4.67
CA ALA A 66 -10.96 3.97 3.61
C ALA A 66 -12.13 3.99 2.63
N LYS A 67 -13.07 3.03 2.68
CA LYS A 67 -14.15 2.86 1.69
C LYS A 67 -14.92 4.16 1.41
N ALA A 68 -15.34 4.87 2.47
CA ALA A 68 -16.13 6.09 2.31
C ALA A 68 -15.33 7.26 1.72
N PHE A 69 -14.02 7.28 1.95
CA PHE A 69 -13.10 8.30 1.43
C PHE A 69 -12.79 8.07 -0.05
N VAL A 70 -12.51 6.81 -0.42
CA VAL A 70 -12.21 6.41 -1.80
C VAL A 70 -13.45 6.47 -2.69
N GLY A 71 -14.61 6.07 -2.17
CA GLY A 71 -15.83 6.00 -2.96
C GLY A 71 -15.78 4.85 -3.97
N ASN A 72 -16.01 5.16 -5.25
CA ASN A 72 -16.06 4.18 -6.34
C ASN A 72 -14.98 4.47 -7.40
N GLU A 73 -13.80 4.86 -6.95
CA GLU A 73 -12.63 5.14 -7.80
C GLU A 73 -11.51 4.12 -7.52
N PRO A 74 -10.66 3.81 -8.51
CA PRO A 74 -9.44 3.04 -8.25
C PRO A 74 -8.51 3.83 -7.33
N PHE A 75 -7.76 3.12 -6.48
CA PHE A 75 -6.94 3.76 -5.46
C PHE A 75 -5.65 2.99 -5.20
N VAL A 76 -4.65 3.72 -4.70
CA VAL A 76 -3.35 3.16 -4.33
C VAL A 76 -3.34 2.84 -2.84
N VAL A 77 -2.87 1.65 -2.49
CA VAL A 77 -2.50 1.29 -1.11
C VAL A 77 -0.98 1.31 -0.99
N MET A 78 -0.49 2.00 0.05
CA MET A 78 0.93 2.16 0.34
C MET A 78 1.18 1.74 1.79
N LEU A 79 2.00 0.71 1.99
CA LEU A 79 2.51 0.37 3.31
C LEU A 79 3.65 1.32 3.67
N GLY A 80 3.65 1.82 4.91
CA GLY A 80 4.56 2.87 5.38
C GLY A 80 5.94 2.36 5.84
N ASP A 81 6.05 1.04 6.01
CA ASP A 81 7.27 0.31 6.34
C ASP A 81 8.05 -0.14 5.10
N ASP A 82 7.40 -0.21 3.94
CA ASP A 82 8.05 -0.52 2.66
C ASP A 82 8.59 0.75 1.98
N LEU A 83 9.92 0.90 2.05
CA LEU A 83 10.65 1.98 1.41
C LEU A 83 11.19 1.51 0.06
N MET A 84 10.77 2.19 -1.00
CA MET A 84 11.27 1.95 -2.34
C MET A 84 12.48 2.85 -2.60
N ASP A 85 13.62 2.23 -2.86
CA ASP A 85 14.85 2.96 -3.12
C ASP A 85 14.84 3.57 -4.53
N ILE A 86 14.81 4.90 -4.61
CA ILE A 86 14.84 5.65 -5.86
C ILE A 86 16.14 6.45 -5.87
N THR A 87 17.24 5.77 -6.20
CA THR A 87 18.58 6.39 -6.31
C THR A 87 18.84 7.02 -7.67
N ASP A 88 18.14 6.57 -8.72
CA ASP A 88 18.23 7.15 -10.05
C ASP A 88 17.12 8.21 -10.22
N GLU A 89 17.50 9.46 -10.44
CA GLU A 89 16.58 10.58 -10.69
C GLU A 89 15.67 10.36 -11.92
N LYS A 90 16.06 9.44 -12.82
CA LYS A 90 15.26 9.07 -13.99
C LYS A 90 14.36 7.86 -13.76
N ALA A 91 14.48 7.18 -12.62
CA ALA A 91 13.63 6.04 -12.33
C ALA A 91 12.19 6.49 -12.16
N VAL A 92 11.27 5.78 -12.81
CA VAL A 92 9.84 5.99 -12.65
C VAL A 92 9.44 5.44 -11.27
N PRO A 93 8.80 6.21 -10.38
CA PRO A 93 8.36 5.71 -9.09
C PRO A 93 7.46 4.47 -9.24
N LEU A 94 7.61 3.47 -8.37
CA LEU A 94 6.83 2.22 -8.45
C LEU A 94 5.32 2.51 -8.55
N THR A 95 4.79 3.39 -7.69
CA THR A 95 3.38 3.79 -7.74
C THR A 95 2.96 4.31 -9.12
N LYS A 96 3.82 5.06 -9.81
CA LYS A 96 3.53 5.56 -11.16
C LYS A 96 3.51 4.44 -12.19
N GLN A 97 4.39 3.45 -12.05
CA GLN A 97 4.37 2.25 -12.91
C GLN A 97 3.04 1.49 -12.76
N LEU A 98 2.57 1.27 -11.53
CA LEU A 98 1.27 0.63 -11.28
C LEU A 98 0.11 1.41 -11.92
N MET A 99 0.13 2.75 -11.82
CA MET A 99 -0.88 3.60 -12.46
C MET A 99 -0.84 3.46 -13.98
N ASP A 100 0.35 3.47 -14.59
CA ASP A 100 0.49 3.33 -16.04
C ASP A 100 0.02 1.94 -16.52
N ASP A 101 0.25 0.89 -15.73
CA ASP A 101 -0.27 -0.44 -16.02
C ASP A 101 -1.79 -0.55 -15.85
N TYR A 102 -2.36 0.13 -14.84
CA TYR A 102 -3.81 0.24 -14.70
C TYR A 102 -4.45 0.96 -15.87
N GLU A 103 -3.89 2.09 -16.34
CA GLU A 103 -4.42 2.81 -17.51
C GLU A 103 -4.46 1.93 -18.78
N ARG A 104 -3.55 0.97 -18.89
CA ARG A 104 -3.49 0.02 -20.01
C ARG A 104 -4.46 -1.15 -19.85
N THR A 105 -4.56 -1.68 -18.64
CA THR A 105 -5.22 -2.98 -18.37
C THR A 105 -6.61 -2.86 -17.75
N HIS A 106 -6.86 -1.74 -17.06
CA HIS A 106 -8.03 -1.47 -16.23
C HIS A 106 -8.26 -2.56 -15.16
N ALA A 107 -7.19 -3.23 -14.74
CA ALA A 107 -7.18 -4.29 -13.75
C ALA A 107 -6.42 -3.82 -12.51
N SER A 108 -6.80 -4.31 -11.33
CA SER A 108 -5.98 -4.08 -10.13
C SER A 108 -4.55 -4.55 -10.42
N THR A 109 -3.55 -3.80 -9.99
CA THR A 109 -2.13 -4.10 -10.25
C THR A 109 -1.40 -4.15 -8.91
N ILE A 110 -0.61 -5.20 -8.69
CA ILE A 110 0.07 -5.43 -7.42
C ILE A 110 1.56 -5.59 -7.69
N ALA A 111 2.37 -4.86 -6.93
CA ALA A 111 3.80 -4.99 -7.03
C ALA A 111 4.26 -6.30 -6.36
N VAL A 112 5.15 -7.02 -7.03
CA VAL A 112 5.79 -8.22 -6.51
C VAL A 112 7.31 -8.14 -6.69
N MET A 113 8.05 -8.85 -5.85
CA MET A 113 9.49 -9.03 -6.01
C MET A 113 9.92 -10.45 -5.63
N PRO A 114 10.99 -10.98 -6.23
CA PRO A 114 11.57 -12.23 -5.77
C PRO A 114 12.16 -12.07 -4.36
N VAL A 115 11.90 -13.05 -3.49
CA VAL A 115 12.51 -13.17 -2.14
C VAL A 115 13.20 -14.52 -1.98
N PRO A 116 14.14 -14.68 -1.04
CA PRO A 116 14.64 -16.00 -0.68
C PRO A 116 13.50 -16.96 -0.30
N HIS A 117 13.55 -18.19 -0.80
CA HIS A 117 12.46 -19.17 -0.64
C HIS A 117 12.14 -19.47 0.83
N ASP A 118 13.13 -19.40 1.73
CA ASP A 118 12.97 -19.59 3.16
C ASP A 118 12.31 -18.40 3.89
N GLU A 119 12.16 -17.25 3.22
CA GLU A 119 11.51 -16.05 3.75
C GLU A 119 10.05 -15.90 3.29
N VAL A 120 9.56 -16.72 2.35
CA VAL A 120 8.21 -16.59 1.75
C VAL A 120 7.07 -16.61 2.76
N SER A 121 7.25 -17.28 3.90
CA SER A 121 6.24 -17.32 4.98
C SER A 121 5.99 -16.00 5.69
N ALA A 122 6.82 -14.97 5.43
CA ALA A 122 6.58 -13.63 5.94
C ALA A 122 5.62 -12.81 5.04
N TYR A 123 5.33 -13.28 3.83
CA TYR A 123 4.67 -12.48 2.78
C TYR A 123 3.43 -13.16 2.19
N GLY A 124 2.58 -12.37 1.53
CA GLY A 124 1.68 -12.90 0.52
C GLY A 124 2.48 -13.25 -0.74
N VAL A 125 2.18 -14.38 -1.38
CA VAL A 125 2.92 -14.91 -2.52
C VAL A 125 1.96 -15.17 -3.68
N ILE A 126 2.38 -14.86 -4.90
CA ILE A 126 1.57 -15.12 -6.09
C ILE A 126 1.92 -16.49 -6.71
N ALA A 127 0.92 -17.13 -7.31
CA ALA A 127 1.11 -18.22 -8.26
C ALA A 127 0.99 -17.64 -9.69
N PRO A 128 2.11 -17.40 -10.39
CA PRO A 128 2.04 -16.84 -11.74
C PRO A 128 1.57 -17.92 -12.74
N GLN A 129 0.57 -17.59 -13.56
CA GLN A 129 0.11 -18.43 -14.67
C GLN A 129 0.98 -18.24 -15.94
N GLY A 130 1.86 -17.26 -15.92
CA GLY A 130 2.80 -16.92 -16.99
C GLY A 130 3.21 -15.46 -16.92
N GLU A 131 4.40 -15.17 -17.44
CA GLU A 131 4.85 -13.79 -17.62
C GLU A 131 4.13 -13.20 -18.83
N GLY A 132 3.47 -12.07 -18.61
CA GLY A 132 2.83 -11.25 -19.62
C GLY A 132 3.84 -10.40 -20.37
N LYS A 133 3.53 -9.11 -20.55
CA LYS A 133 4.44 -8.15 -21.17
C LYS A 133 4.93 -7.15 -20.11
N ASP A 134 6.15 -6.66 -20.32
CA ASP A 134 6.72 -5.56 -19.55
C ASP A 134 6.81 -5.85 -18.05
N GLY A 135 7.06 -7.10 -17.67
CA GLY A 135 7.16 -7.52 -16.26
C GLY A 135 5.83 -7.76 -15.55
N LEU A 136 4.69 -7.65 -16.25
CA LEU A 136 3.39 -8.04 -15.70
C LEU A 136 3.24 -9.55 -15.69
N TYR A 137 2.62 -10.09 -14.64
CA TYR A 137 2.25 -11.51 -14.54
C TYR A 137 0.73 -11.64 -14.62
N SER A 138 0.25 -12.68 -15.31
CA SER A 138 -1.12 -13.15 -15.08
C SER A 138 -1.10 -14.02 -13.84
N VAL A 139 -1.92 -13.72 -12.83
CA VAL A 139 -1.89 -14.45 -11.55
C VAL A 139 -3.02 -15.47 -11.48
N GLU A 140 -2.68 -16.70 -11.13
CA GLU A 140 -3.66 -17.78 -10.90
C GLU A 140 -4.27 -17.69 -9.51
N THR A 141 -3.44 -17.52 -8.47
CA THR A 141 -3.89 -17.39 -7.08
C THR A 141 -2.91 -16.57 -6.25
N PHE A 142 -3.42 -15.99 -5.16
CA PHE A 142 -2.64 -15.28 -4.15
C PHE A 142 -2.76 -16.03 -2.82
N VAL A 143 -1.62 -16.28 -2.16
CA VAL A 143 -1.56 -17.07 -0.93
C VAL A 143 -0.91 -16.26 0.17
N GLU A 144 -1.63 -16.01 1.27
CA GLU A 144 -1.08 -15.29 2.43
C GLU A 144 -0.19 -16.20 3.28
N LYS A 145 1.08 -15.82 3.45
CA LYS A 145 2.05 -16.44 4.38
C LYS A 145 2.10 -17.97 4.27
N PRO A 146 2.34 -18.52 3.05
CA PRO A 146 2.45 -19.96 2.88
C PRO A 146 3.64 -20.52 3.66
N ALA A 147 3.57 -21.78 4.09
CA ALA A 147 4.78 -22.51 4.47
C ALA A 147 5.70 -22.62 3.23
N PRO A 148 7.04 -22.64 3.37
CA PRO A 148 7.93 -22.68 2.22
C PRO A 148 7.65 -23.86 1.29
N GLU A 149 7.36 -25.04 1.87
CA GLU A 149 6.99 -26.24 1.13
C GLU A 149 5.68 -26.12 0.30
N ASP A 150 4.80 -25.20 0.69
CA ASP A 150 3.49 -24.96 0.05
C ASP A 150 3.50 -23.68 -0.81
N ALA A 151 4.62 -22.94 -0.85
CA ALA A 151 4.72 -21.68 -1.56
C ALA A 151 4.65 -21.92 -3.09
N PRO A 152 3.73 -21.25 -3.81
CA PRO A 152 3.55 -21.48 -5.23
C PRO A 152 4.65 -20.84 -6.10
N SER A 153 5.40 -19.88 -5.54
CA SER A 153 6.56 -19.26 -6.16
C SER A 153 7.41 -18.54 -5.11
N ASP A 154 8.47 -17.87 -5.56
CA ASP A 154 9.30 -16.97 -4.74
C ASP A 154 8.90 -15.49 -4.92
N LEU A 155 7.79 -15.20 -5.62
CA LEU A 155 7.33 -13.84 -5.90
C LEU A 155 6.42 -13.36 -4.77
N ALA A 156 7.01 -12.59 -3.86
CA ALA A 156 6.32 -11.97 -2.74
C ALA A 156 5.65 -10.65 -3.15
N ILE A 157 4.46 -10.41 -2.62
CA ILE A 157 3.74 -9.15 -2.72
C ILE A 157 4.44 -8.11 -1.84
N ILE A 158 4.74 -6.96 -2.43
CA ILE A 158 5.27 -5.81 -1.69
C ILE A 158 4.20 -4.75 -1.48
N GLY A 159 4.42 -3.86 -0.53
CA GLY A 159 3.48 -2.88 0.02
C GLY A 159 3.05 -1.75 -0.92
N ARG A 160 2.89 -2.03 -2.21
CA ARG A 160 2.36 -1.14 -3.24
C ARG A 160 1.32 -1.87 -4.08
N TYR A 161 0.10 -1.36 -4.00
CA TYR A 161 -1.06 -1.91 -4.68
C TYR A 161 -1.79 -0.77 -5.39
N LEU A 162 -2.38 -1.07 -6.53
CA LEU A 162 -3.43 -0.28 -7.14
C LEU A 162 -4.65 -1.20 -7.24
N LEU A 163 -5.73 -0.84 -6.54
CA LEU A 163 -6.91 -1.68 -6.39
C LEU A 163 -8.14 -1.01 -7.00
N THR A 164 -9.02 -1.83 -7.57
CA THR A 164 -10.36 -1.44 -8.00
C THR A 164 -11.32 -1.41 -6.80
N PRO A 165 -12.34 -0.54 -6.80
CA PRO A 165 -13.22 -0.34 -5.65
C PRO A 165 -14.04 -1.58 -5.25
N GLU A 166 -14.22 -2.55 -6.14
CA GLU A 166 -14.91 -3.82 -5.88
C GLU A 166 -14.29 -4.62 -4.72
N ILE A 167 -12.99 -4.41 -4.44
CA ILE A 167 -12.31 -5.01 -3.28
C ILE A 167 -13.03 -4.72 -1.96
N PHE A 168 -13.69 -3.55 -1.84
CA PHE A 168 -14.40 -3.18 -0.62
C PHE A 168 -15.59 -4.09 -0.33
N GLU A 169 -16.32 -4.54 -1.35
CA GLU A 169 -17.46 -5.44 -1.15
C GLU A 169 -17.03 -6.82 -0.65
N ILE A 170 -15.82 -7.24 -1.03
CA ILE A 170 -15.19 -8.48 -0.57
C ILE A 170 -14.75 -8.31 0.89
N LEU A 171 -14.00 -7.24 1.18
CA LEU A 171 -13.50 -6.95 2.53
C LEU A 171 -14.61 -6.83 3.57
N GLU A 172 -15.79 -6.32 3.21
CA GLU A 172 -16.95 -6.24 4.13
C GLU A 172 -17.48 -7.60 4.59
N LYS A 173 -17.32 -8.64 3.77
CA LYS A 173 -17.87 -9.98 4.01
C LYS A 173 -16.79 -10.97 4.44
N GLN A 174 -15.52 -10.59 4.35
CA GLN A 174 -14.41 -11.49 4.58
C GLN A 174 -14.29 -11.89 6.05
N ALA A 175 -14.08 -13.18 6.29
CA ALA A 175 -13.77 -13.71 7.61
C ALA A 175 -12.27 -13.55 7.92
N PRO A 176 -11.87 -13.50 9.20
CA PRO A 176 -10.46 -13.51 9.56
C PRO A 176 -9.74 -14.77 9.06
N GLY A 177 -8.54 -14.59 8.50
CA GLY A 177 -7.66 -15.62 7.97
C GLY A 177 -6.43 -15.82 8.85
N ALA A 178 -5.24 -15.81 8.22
CA ALA A 178 -3.95 -15.95 8.91
C ALA A 178 -3.84 -14.97 10.09
N GLY A 179 -3.36 -15.45 11.24
CA GLY A 179 -3.21 -14.61 12.44
C GLY A 179 -4.52 -14.11 13.07
N ASN A 180 -5.68 -14.63 12.66
CA ASN A 180 -7.01 -14.14 13.08
C ASN A 180 -7.23 -12.66 12.68
N GLU A 181 -6.72 -12.30 11.51
CA GLU A 181 -6.81 -10.96 10.93
C GLU A 181 -7.53 -10.99 9.57
N ILE A 182 -8.15 -9.88 9.17
CA ILE A 182 -8.70 -9.68 7.83
C ILE A 182 -7.51 -9.40 6.89
N GLN A 183 -7.16 -10.39 6.08
CA GLN A 183 -6.00 -10.33 5.19
C GLN A 183 -6.35 -9.70 3.83
N LEU A 184 -5.56 -8.73 3.38
CA LEU A 184 -5.80 -8.10 2.09
C LEU A 184 -5.57 -9.10 0.93
N THR A 185 -4.57 -9.98 1.07
CA THR A 185 -4.24 -11.03 0.10
C THR A 185 -5.42 -11.97 -0.17
N ASP A 186 -6.13 -12.41 0.87
CA ASP A 186 -7.33 -13.26 0.72
C ASP A 186 -8.44 -12.55 -0.08
N ALA A 187 -8.58 -11.23 0.13
CA ALA A 187 -9.57 -10.43 -0.57
C ALA A 187 -9.19 -10.25 -2.04
N ILE A 188 -7.91 -10.05 -2.30
CA ILE A 188 -7.34 -9.97 -3.66
C ILE A 188 -7.53 -11.30 -4.39
N ASP A 189 -7.25 -12.44 -3.76
CA ASP A 189 -7.49 -13.77 -4.38
C ASP A 189 -8.98 -13.97 -4.71
N THR A 190 -9.86 -13.50 -3.84
CA THR A 190 -11.31 -13.53 -4.08
C THR A 190 -11.71 -12.61 -5.24
N LEU A 191 -11.11 -11.42 -5.34
CA LEU A 191 -11.33 -10.50 -6.46
C LEU A 191 -10.87 -11.13 -7.78
N ASN A 192 -9.70 -11.79 -7.77
CA ASN A 192 -9.07 -12.43 -8.92
C ASN A 192 -9.95 -13.52 -9.57
N LYS A 193 -10.87 -14.12 -8.80
CA LYS A 193 -11.84 -15.11 -9.32
C LYS A 193 -12.93 -14.50 -10.20
N THR A 194 -13.12 -13.18 -10.13
CA THR A 194 -14.20 -12.46 -10.82
C THR A 194 -13.70 -11.42 -11.80
N GLN A 195 -12.53 -10.84 -11.54
CA GLN A 195 -11.87 -9.83 -12.35
C GLN A 195 -10.37 -10.16 -12.41
N ARG A 196 -9.67 -9.72 -13.44
CA ARG A 196 -8.22 -9.92 -13.50
C ARG A 196 -7.51 -9.00 -12.51
N VAL A 197 -6.45 -9.52 -11.89
CA VAL A 197 -5.50 -8.81 -11.03
C VAL A 197 -4.08 -9.17 -11.49
#